data_AF-A0A850AQ07-F1
#
_entry.id   AF-A0A850AQ07-F1
#
_cell.length_a   1.000
_cell.length_b   1.000
_cell.length_c   1.000
_cell.angle_alpha   90.00
_cell.angle_beta   90.00
_cell.angle_gamma   90.00
#
_symmetry.space_group_name_H-M   'P 1'
#
loop_
_entity.id
_entity.type
_entity.pdbx_description
1 polymer ?
#
loop_
_entity_poly.entity_id
_entity_poly.type
_entity_poly.pdbx_seq_one_letter_code
_entity_poly.pdbx_strand_id
1 'polypeptide(L)'
;MFERNTVFANPEELRQYSVYLRSEESNRDFDFLVLIDPQDREKRPAFIRELYRELIENENEHSRIFARDDHRRELENWIGPGGNCITPLSWLKIAIERYPNRLFLVIDPDQPREAGGWKNRAGLTPLDEDFWHREEPAQSGWFKKAAANGDGMTSEDRIRRWFHPRFLYQRICWVDKREFSRVLGDYQRLFESAEYAFKDITCQSGKPLPRGSYCKLWLYLKWVIHLSKRVRRVNQRYLLVNFFNLHSASEDEKKNPPYFADTLPPKLRADEPGVQKGILMIDLENTSLHLPQKSPEEIAYPTILFRRHANTFRYYGQSGKWQPEYGGYQHVFYGEGLSGALSYWSTLVEAVADMHLARSVRFILSLTEQALLRTYLVDERVQDWYGGLNIEVAGSLIQQRVFVAFLGSPTQYNQRKKPGHNLYATVNATAQGIVSRFSDEDILKLITTARPIRNKLDLLVIHQGILDKWKPNGAGLPQAMLEWKDSVPFLVITSGRGMPSHLPPGVKFLPYSAVESCINGAYFEKLTLVRQVNSIIREEGK
;
A
#
# COMPACT_ATOMS: atom_id res chain seq x y z
N MET A 1 20.11 12.08 22.95
CA MET A 1 20.29 13.09 21.89
C MET A 1 21.09 12.40 20.80
N PHE A 2 20.40 11.74 19.85
CA PHE A 2 21.08 11.08 18.73
C PHE A 2 21.49 12.17 17.75
N GLU A 3 22.80 12.33 17.51
CA GLU A 3 23.29 13.17 16.41
C GLU A 3 22.57 12.77 15.12
N ARG A 4 22.21 13.77 14.30
CA ARG A 4 21.49 13.64 13.02
C ARG A 4 22.29 12.75 12.05
N ASN A 5 22.24 11.43 12.23
CA ASN A 5 23.10 10.50 11.52
C ASN A 5 22.51 10.03 10.18
N THR A 6 23.15 10.56 9.14
CA THR A 6 23.72 9.92 7.94
C THR A 6 22.86 9.51 6.74
N VAL A 7 21.61 9.05 6.85
CA VAL A 7 20.79 8.85 5.62
C VAL A 7 20.51 10.18 4.91
N PHE A 8 20.54 11.28 5.67
CA PHE A 8 20.47 12.65 5.19
C PHE A 8 21.77 13.42 5.45
N ALA A 9 22.96 12.77 5.43
CA ALA A 9 24.22 13.50 5.61
C ALA A 9 24.35 14.71 4.66
N ASN A 10 23.61 14.67 3.54
CA ASN A 10 23.45 15.82 2.67
C ASN A 10 22.02 15.91 2.09
N PRO A 11 21.06 16.55 2.77
CA PRO A 11 19.73 16.77 2.21
C PRO A 11 19.80 17.59 0.90
N GLU A 12 20.81 18.45 0.78
CA GLU A 12 21.07 19.22 -0.44
C GLU A 12 21.45 18.31 -1.63
N GLU A 13 22.18 17.23 -1.39
CA GLU A 13 22.48 16.23 -2.42
C GLU A 13 21.20 15.57 -2.95
N LEU A 14 20.32 15.09 -2.08
CA LEU A 14 19.04 14.50 -2.52
C LEU A 14 18.12 15.53 -3.18
N ARG A 15 18.16 16.80 -2.75
CA ARG A 15 17.39 17.89 -3.38
C ARG A 15 17.77 18.11 -4.83
N GLN A 16 19.07 18.03 -5.17
CA GLN A 16 19.52 18.18 -6.56
C GLN A 16 18.89 17.16 -7.52
N TYR A 17 18.54 15.98 -7.00
CA TYR A 17 18.01 14.87 -7.79
C TYR A 17 16.58 14.51 -7.40
N SER A 18 15.84 15.42 -6.77
CA SER A 18 14.45 15.18 -6.39
C SER A 18 13.52 16.34 -6.71
N VAL A 19 12.26 16.00 -6.99
CA VAL A 19 11.25 16.98 -7.39
C VAL A 19 10.53 17.61 -6.20
N TYR A 20 10.43 16.90 -5.08
CA TYR A 20 9.59 17.33 -3.94
C TYR A 20 10.35 17.67 -2.67
N LEU A 21 11.66 17.50 -2.55
CA LEU A 21 12.37 18.02 -1.39
C LEU A 21 12.50 19.56 -1.51
N ARG A 22 11.57 20.34 -0.93
CA ARG A 22 11.73 21.81 -0.82
C ARG A 22 12.87 22.20 0.15
N SER A 23 13.11 23.48 0.40
CA SER A 23 14.13 24.00 1.33
C SER A 23 13.65 24.19 2.78
N GLU A 24 12.39 24.56 3.01
CA GLU A 24 11.87 24.83 4.38
C GLU A 24 11.15 23.62 4.99
N GLU A 25 11.70 23.08 6.07
CA GLU A 25 11.27 21.83 6.74
C GLU A 25 9.97 21.97 7.55
N SER A 26 9.41 23.17 7.70
CA SER A 26 8.36 23.45 8.69
C SER A 26 6.92 23.12 8.26
N ASN A 27 6.66 22.73 7.00
CA ASN A 27 5.27 22.57 6.53
C ASN A 27 5.08 21.54 5.41
N ARG A 28 5.58 20.31 5.60
CA ARG A 28 5.62 19.31 4.52
C ARG A 28 4.65 18.16 4.69
N ASP A 29 3.51 18.32 4.01
CA ASP A 29 2.75 17.23 3.42
C ASP A 29 3.56 16.61 2.27
N PHE A 30 4.61 15.83 2.58
CA PHE A 30 5.25 15.02 1.55
C PHE A 30 4.46 13.76 1.29
N ASP A 31 3.48 13.88 0.40
CA ASP A 31 2.79 12.73 -0.16
C ASP A 31 3.72 11.85 -1.00
N PHE A 32 4.81 12.43 -1.53
CA PHE A 32 5.73 11.82 -2.50
C PHE A 32 7.19 12.22 -2.27
N LEU A 33 8.09 11.26 -2.47
CA LEU A 33 9.50 11.52 -2.80
C LEU A 33 9.78 10.95 -4.19
N VAL A 34 10.25 11.79 -5.11
CA VAL A 34 10.62 11.36 -6.46
C VAL A 34 12.11 11.60 -6.62
N LEU A 35 12.87 10.52 -6.78
CA LEU A 35 14.29 10.52 -7.08
C LEU A 35 14.50 10.30 -8.58
N ILE A 36 15.37 11.10 -9.19
CA ILE A 36 15.71 10.99 -10.61
C ILE A 36 17.14 10.49 -10.72
N ASP A 37 17.34 9.35 -11.36
CA ASP A 37 18.69 8.84 -11.62
C ASP A 37 19.44 9.76 -12.62
N PRO A 38 20.60 10.31 -12.24
CA PRO A 38 21.43 11.08 -13.15
C PRO A 38 22.02 10.17 -14.24
N GLN A 39 22.23 10.72 -15.44
CA GLN A 39 22.89 9.98 -16.53
C GLN A 39 24.34 9.65 -16.17
N ASP A 40 25.02 10.57 -15.49
CA ASP A 40 26.38 10.39 -15.00
C ASP A 40 26.37 9.57 -13.71
N ARG A 41 26.90 8.35 -13.77
CA ARG A 41 26.97 7.40 -12.66
C ARG A 41 27.72 7.97 -11.46
N GLU A 42 28.74 8.80 -11.67
CA GLU A 42 29.53 9.37 -10.58
C GLU A 42 28.73 10.39 -9.76
N LYS A 43 27.72 10.99 -10.39
CA LYS A 43 26.78 11.94 -9.77
C LYS A 43 25.64 11.26 -9.03
N ARG A 44 25.53 9.93 -9.03
CA ARG A 44 24.47 9.21 -8.32
C ARG A 44 24.53 9.51 -6.81
N PRO A 45 23.40 9.95 -6.22
CA PRO A 45 23.26 10.05 -4.79
C PRO A 45 23.57 8.73 -4.09
N ALA A 46 24.06 8.81 -2.86
CA ALA A 46 24.42 7.64 -2.04
C ALA A 46 23.35 6.54 -2.03
N PHE A 47 22.08 6.92 -1.83
CA PHE A 47 20.95 5.98 -1.86
C PHE A 47 20.78 5.27 -3.22
N ILE A 48 20.80 6.02 -4.32
CA ILE A 48 20.63 5.46 -5.68
C ILE A 48 21.81 4.56 -6.03
N ARG A 49 23.03 4.95 -5.61
CA ARG A 49 24.25 4.16 -5.80
C ARG A 49 24.19 2.82 -5.10
N GLU A 50 23.74 2.80 -3.84
CA GLU A 50 23.55 1.56 -3.08
C GLU A 50 22.48 0.67 -3.72
N LEU A 51 21.35 1.26 -4.12
CA LEU A 51 20.27 0.54 -4.80
C LEU A 51 20.70 -0.04 -6.14
N TYR A 52 21.44 0.73 -6.94
CA TYR A 52 22.01 0.29 -8.21
C TYR A 52 23.00 -0.86 -7.99
N ARG A 53 23.90 -0.75 -7.01
CA ARG A 53 24.84 -1.82 -6.68
C ARG A 53 24.12 -3.09 -6.26
N GLU A 54 23.13 -2.97 -5.37
CA GLU A 54 22.35 -4.13 -4.89
C GLU A 54 21.58 -4.84 -6.00
N LEU A 55 21.01 -4.09 -6.95
CA LEU A 55 20.19 -4.67 -8.01
C LEU A 55 20.98 -5.08 -9.26
N ILE A 56 22.07 -4.39 -9.59
CA ILE A 56 22.78 -4.55 -10.88
C ILE A 56 24.20 -5.08 -10.72
N GLU A 57 24.95 -4.69 -9.69
CA GLU A 57 26.35 -5.10 -9.52
C GLU A 57 26.47 -6.40 -8.70
N ASN A 58 25.63 -6.55 -7.68
CA ASN A 58 25.64 -7.68 -6.73
C ASN A 58 24.85 -8.91 -7.21
N GLU A 59 24.59 -9.05 -8.52
CA GLU A 59 23.81 -10.17 -9.09
C GLU A 59 24.39 -11.56 -8.75
N ASN A 60 25.70 -11.67 -8.54
CA ASN A 60 26.38 -12.92 -8.24
C ASN A 60 26.73 -12.98 -6.75
N GLU A 61 25.94 -13.71 -5.98
CA GLU A 61 25.77 -13.72 -4.51
C GLU A 61 27.01 -13.92 -3.61
N HIS A 62 28.24 -13.93 -4.11
CA HIS A 62 29.41 -14.35 -3.32
C HIS A 62 30.00 -13.23 -2.44
N SER A 63 29.71 -11.96 -2.73
CA SER A 63 29.99 -10.84 -1.83
C SER A 63 29.12 -9.64 -2.16
N ARG A 64 28.05 -9.41 -1.37
CA ARG A 64 27.31 -8.15 -1.45
C ARG A 64 28.11 -7.06 -0.75
N ILE A 65 28.71 -6.17 -1.54
CA ILE A 65 29.54 -5.07 -1.02
C ILE A 65 28.67 -3.83 -0.93
N PHE A 66 28.85 -3.03 0.11
CA PHE A 66 28.21 -1.72 0.23
C PHE A 66 28.76 -0.75 -0.81
N ALA A 67 27.96 0.18 -1.31
CA ALA A 67 28.43 1.26 -2.15
C ALA A 67 29.30 2.26 -1.37
N ARG A 68 29.09 2.37 -0.04
CA ARG A 68 29.87 3.22 0.86
C ARG A 68 30.08 2.55 2.23
N ASP A 69 31.26 2.70 2.82
CA ASP A 69 31.60 2.10 4.12
C ASP A 69 30.84 2.70 5.30
N ASP A 70 30.38 3.95 5.20
CA ASP A 70 29.54 4.58 6.22
C ASP A 70 28.15 3.96 6.30
N HIS A 71 27.57 3.48 5.19
CA HIS A 71 26.30 2.75 5.22
C HIS A 71 26.40 1.46 6.04
N ARG A 72 27.51 0.73 5.90
CA ARG A 72 27.78 -0.47 6.71
C ARG A 72 27.84 -0.12 8.19
N ARG A 73 28.64 0.90 8.55
CA ARG A 73 28.78 1.37 9.95
C ARG A 73 27.46 1.85 10.53
N GLU A 74 26.66 2.57 9.75
CA GLU A 74 25.32 2.99 10.17
C GLU A 74 24.43 1.79 10.49
N LEU A 75 24.44 0.77 9.63
CA LEU A 75 23.67 -0.44 9.86
C LEU A 75 24.19 -1.24 11.08
N GLU A 76 25.51 -1.31 11.27
CA GLU A 76 26.12 -1.94 12.45
C GLU A 76 25.76 -1.21 13.75
N ASN A 77 25.69 0.12 13.72
CA ASN A 77 25.19 0.92 14.83
C ASN A 77 23.70 0.65 15.13
N TRP A 78 22.94 0.17 14.13
CA TRP A 78 21.50 -0.05 14.22
C TRP A 78 21.13 -1.47 14.69
N ILE A 79 21.69 -2.52 14.07
CA ILE A 79 21.43 -3.91 14.49
C ILE A 79 22.45 -4.46 15.50
N GLY A 80 23.56 -3.76 15.73
CA GLY A 80 24.71 -4.26 16.47
C GLY A 80 25.77 -4.92 15.55
N PRO A 81 27.02 -5.05 16.01
CA PRO A 81 28.10 -5.63 15.22
C PRO A 81 27.91 -7.13 14.97
N GLY A 82 28.38 -7.61 13.82
CA GLY A 82 28.55 -9.06 13.55
C GLY A 82 27.27 -9.85 13.22
N GLY A 83 26.14 -9.18 12.99
CA GLY A 83 24.92 -9.87 12.54
C GLY A 83 25.01 -10.31 11.08
N ASN A 84 24.45 -11.50 10.76
CA ASN A 84 24.29 -11.98 9.38
C ASN A 84 23.42 -11.05 8.50
N CYS A 85 22.80 -10.04 9.09
CA CYS A 85 21.94 -9.08 8.42
C CYS A 85 22.66 -7.79 8.02
N ILE A 86 23.98 -7.65 8.22
CA ILE A 86 24.76 -6.51 7.73
C ILE A 86 24.93 -6.62 6.20
N THR A 87 23.94 -6.16 5.46
CA THR A 87 23.92 -6.19 3.99
C THR A 87 23.43 -4.87 3.40
N PRO A 88 23.79 -4.55 2.15
CA PRO A 88 23.22 -3.41 1.42
C PRO A 88 21.69 -3.38 1.43
N LEU A 89 21.05 -4.53 1.24
CA LEU A 89 19.59 -4.66 1.29
C LEU A 89 19.01 -4.27 2.65
N SER A 90 19.61 -4.72 3.75
CA SER A 90 19.17 -4.35 5.10
C SER A 90 19.27 -2.84 5.32
N TRP A 91 20.34 -2.21 4.85
CA TRP A 91 20.47 -0.76 4.91
C TRP A 91 19.41 -0.06 4.05
N LEU A 92 19.18 -0.53 2.82
CA LEU A 92 18.13 0.01 1.93
C LEU A 92 16.73 -0.10 2.55
N LYS A 93 16.42 -1.21 3.23
CA LYS A 93 15.16 -1.39 3.96
C LYS A 93 14.92 -0.31 5.01
N ILE A 94 15.97 0.08 5.73
CA ILE A 94 15.89 1.11 6.76
C ILE A 94 15.81 2.50 6.11
N ALA A 95 16.68 2.76 5.13
CA ALA A 95 16.71 4.04 4.41
C ALA A 95 15.37 4.34 3.75
N ILE A 96 14.74 3.36 3.10
CA ILE A 96 13.43 3.50 2.46
C ILE A 96 12.34 3.94 3.44
N GLU A 97 12.44 3.50 4.68
CA GLU A 97 11.43 3.76 5.70
C GLU A 97 11.62 5.11 6.39
N ARG A 98 12.71 5.81 6.09
CA ARG A 98 12.86 7.24 6.40
C ARG A 98 12.18 8.14 5.36
N TYR A 99 11.81 7.61 4.19
CA TYR A 99 11.11 8.37 3.16
C TYR A 99 9.59 8.40 3.39
N PRO A 100 8.86 9.37 2.77
CA PRO A 100 7.40 9.34 2.72
C PRO A 100 6.85 8.01 2.20
N ASN A 101 5.56 7.73 2.45
CA ASN A 101 4.96 6.44 2.12
C ASN A 101 5.12 6.05 0.65
N ARG A 102 5.23 7.03 -0.24
CA ARG A 102 5.32 6.88 -1.68
C ARG A 102 6.68 7.34 -2.18
N LEU A 103 7.57 6.38 -2.41
CA LEU A 103 8.88 6.59 -3.00
C LEU A 103 8.83 6.24 -4.49
N PHE A 104 9.30 7.16 -5.32
CA PHE A 104 9.42 7.01 -6.76
C PHE A 104 10.89 7.07 -7.15
N LEU A 105 11.27 6.20 -8.07
CA LEU A 105 12.58 6.25 -8.71
C LEU A 105 12.41 6.27 -10.22
N VAL A 106 12.90 7.35 -10.83
CA VAL A 106 12.86 7.58 -12.27
C VAL A 106 14.19 7.12 -12.86
N ILE A 107 14.14 6.16 -13.78
CA ILE A 107 15.33 5.56 -14.41
C ILE A 107 15.25 5.63 -15.93
N ASP A 108 16.40 5.67 -16.59
CA ASP A 108 16.50 5.54 -18.04
C ASP A 108 16.67 4.05 -18.42
N PRO A 109 15.64 3.41 -19.00
CA PRO A 109 15.74 2.00 -19.36
C PRO A 109 16.57 1.75 -20.62
N ASP A 110 16.86 2.78 -21.42
CA ASP A 110 17.61 2.61 -22.67
C ASP A 110 19.12 2.68 -22.43
N GLN A 111 19.55 3.29 -21.31
CA GLN A 111 20.95 3.45 -20.95
C GLN A 111 21.66 2.06 -20.89
N PRO A 112 22.74 1.87 -21.66
CA PRO A 112 23.53 0.63 -21.61
C PRO A 112 24.14 0.39 -20.24
N ARG A 113 24.29 -0.87 -19.85
CA ARG A 113 24.85 -1.24 -18.53
C ARG A 113 26.28 -0.72 -18.35
N GLU A 114 27.08 -0.75 -19.42
CA GLU A 114 28.46 -0.27 -19.45
C GLU A 114 28.55 1.24 -19.17
N ALA A 115 27.51 1.98 -19.59
CA ALA A 115 27.33 3.39 -19.30
C ALA A 115 26.70 3.64 -17.92
N GLY A 116 26.56 2.60 -17.09
CA GLY A 116 25.92 2.67 -15.77
C GLY A 116 24.40 2.48 -15.79
N GLY A 117 23.79 2.03 -16.88
CA GLY A 117 22.34 1.83 -16.98
C GLY A 117 21.79 0.67 -16.16
N TRP A 118 20.49 0.67 -15.92
CA TRP A 118 19.78 -0.26 -15.01
C TRP A 118 19.50 -1.66 -15.61
N LYS A 119 20.21 -2.03 -16.67
CA LYS A 119 20.06 -3.35 -17.28
C LYS A 119 20.86 -4.39 -16.51
N ASN A 120 20.19 -5.48 -16.13
CA ASN A 120 20.84 -6.69 -15.62
C ASN A 120 21.56 -7.45 -16.76
N ARG A 121 22.19 -8.60 -16.48
CA ARG A 121 22.83 -9.43 -17.53
C ARG A 121 21.89 -9.88 -18.65
N ALA A 122 20.60 -10.03 -18.34
CA ALA A 122 19.58 -10.43 -19.31
C ALA A 122 19.04 -9.24 -20.11
N GLY A 123 19.55 -8.03 -19.89
CA GLY A 123 19.06 -6.82 -20.57
C GLY A 123 17.75 -6.26 -20.01
N LEU A 124 17.25 -6.81 -18.89
CA LEU A 124 16.03 -6.39 -18.22
C LEU A 124 16.30 -5.28 -17.21
N THR A 125 15.29 -4.46 -16.93
CA THR A 125 15.35 -3.33 -15.99
C THR A 125 14.34 -3.48 -14.85
N PRO A 126 14.46 -2.73 -13.74
CA PRO A 126 13.46 -2.69 -12.67
C PRO A 126 12.02 -2.34 -13.09
N LEU A 127 11.82 -1.80 -14.30
CA LEU A 127 10.50 -1.56 -14.89
C LEU A 127 9.82 -2.85 -15.35
N ASP A 128 10.61 -3.82 -15.80
CA ASP A 128 10.16 -5.11 -16.32
C ASP A 128 9.77 -6.05 -15.17
N GLU A 129 8.68 -6.79 -15.31
CA GLU A 129 8.26 -7.75 -14.26
C GLU A 129 9.27 -8.89 -14.13
N ASP A 130 9.77 -9.39 -15.25
CA ASP A 130 10.73 -10.51 -15.31
C ASP A 130 12.08 -10.18 -14.70
N PHE A 131 12.45 -8.89 -14.58
CA PHE A 131 13.67 -8.48 -13.87
C PHE A 131 13.68 -9.02 -12.44
N TRP A 132 12.52 -9.06 -11.78
CA TRP A 132 12.39 -9.42 -10.38
C TRP A 132 12.27 -10.94 -10.15
N HIS A 133 12.03 -11.71 -11.22
CA HIS A 133 11.73 -13.13 -11.18
C HIS A 133 12.85 -13.96 -11.84
N ARG A 134 13.11 -15.16 -11.32
CA ARG A 134 14.05 -16.09 -11.96
C ARG A 134 13.29 -17.02 -12.92
N GLU A 135 13.58 -16.93 -14.21
CA GLU A 135 13.46 -18.11 -15.08
C GLU A 135 14.64 -19.03 -14.78
N GLU A 136 14.39 -20.28 -14.40
CA GLU A 136 15.46 -21.27 -14.52
C GLU A 136 15.82 -21.36 -16.01
N PRO A 137 17.11 -21.40 -16.37
CA PRO A 137 17.49 -21.71 -17.74
C PRO A 137 16.77 -23.00 -18.14
N ALA A 138 16.20 -23.02 -19.34
CA ALA A 138 15.40 -24.10 -19.93
C ALA A 138 16.13 -25.46 -20.09
N GLN A 139 17.19 -25.73 -19.32
CA GLN A 139 17.96 -26.97 -19.30
C GLN A 139 17.47 -27.99 -18.25
N SER A 140 16.57 -27.63 -17.35
CA SER A 140 15.98 -28.59 -16.43
C SER A 140 14.66 -29.09 -17.07
N GLY A 141 14.71 -30.27 -17.71
CA GLY A 141 13.60 -30.89 -18.46
C GLY A 141 12.29 -31.16 -17.69
N TRP A 142 12.17 -30.65 -16.46
CA TRP A 142 10.96 -30.71 -15.64
C TRP A 142 9.91 -29.67 -16.07
N PHE A 143 10.31 -28.50 -16.60
CA PHE A 143 9.37 -27.44 -17.02
C PHE A 143 8.42 -27.89 -18.14
N LYS A 144 8.96 -28.64 -19.13
CA LYS A 144 8.15 -29.25 -20.20
C LYS A 144 7.27 -30.40 -19.69
N LYS A 145 7.67 -31.12 -18.64
CA LYS A 145 6.86 -32.19 -18.02
C LYS A 145 5.71 -31.65 -17.18
N ALA A 146 5.90 -30.57 -16.42
CA ALA A 146 4.83 -29.97 -15.61
C ALA A 146 3.72 -29.35 -16.47
N ALA A 147 4.08 -28.64 -17.55
CA ALA A 147 3.11 -28.10 -18.50
C ALA A 147 2.38 -29.17 -19.32
N ALA A 148 3.05 -30.27 -19.66
CA ALA A 148 2.45 -31.39 -20.39
C ALA A 148 1.54 -32.28 -19.53
N ASN A 149 1.75 -32.32 -18.21
CA ASN A 149 0.98 -33.16 -17.29
C ASN A 149 -0.27 -32.48 -16.69
N GLY A 150 -0.59 -31.25 -17.10
CA GLY A 150 -1.78 -30.54 -16.59
C GLY A 150 -1.69 -30.11 -15.13
N ASP A 151 -0.53 -30.28 -14.47
CA ASP A 151 -0.29 -29.73 -13.14
C ASP A 151 -0.10 -28.23 -13.29
N GLY A 152 -1.21 -27.51 -13.11
CA GLY A 152 -1.25 -26.07 -13.06
C GLY A 152 -0.34 -25.56 -11.95
N MET A 153 0.93 -25.32 -12.30
CA MET A 153 1.93 -24.74 -11.42
C MET A 153 1.33 -23.48 -10.80
N THR A 154 1.15 -23.51 -9.48
CA THR A 154 0.36 -22.49 -8.79
C THR A 154 1.10 -21.17 -8.86
N SER A 155 0.38 -20.04 -8.78
CA SER A 155 1.01 -18.73 -8.64
C SER A 155 1.95 -18.64 -7.41
N GLU A 156 1.82 -19.55 -6.43
CA GLU A 156 2.72 -19.70 -5.28
C GLU A 156 4.08 -20.30 -5.64
N ASP A 157 4.16 -21.23 -6.60
CA ASP A 157 5.45 -21.81 -7.02
C ASP A 157 6.30 -20.80 -7.81
N ARG A 158 5.66 -19.87 -8.53
CA ARG A 158 6.34 -18.70 -9.14
C ARG A 158 6.82 -17.69 -8.10
N ILE A 159 6.13 -17.58 -6.96
CA ILE A 159 6.50 -16.67 -5.84
C ILE A 159 7.77 -17.12 -5.12
N ARG A 160 8.14 -18.40 -5.16
CA ARG A 160 9.36 -18.92 -4.50
C ARG A 160 10.68 -18.54 -5.20
N ARG A 161 10.63 -17.76 -6.29
CA ARG A 161 11.77 -17.51 -7.19
C ARG A 161 12.03 -16.01 -7.43
N TRP A 162 11.99 -15.20 -6.38
CA TRP A 162 12.46 -13.81 -6.49
C TRP A 162 13.98 -13.82 -6.67
N PHE A 163 14.45 -13.28 -7.79
CA PHE A 163 15.89 -13.07 -8.00
C PHE A 163 16.37 -11.84 -7.23
N HIS A 164 15.53 -10.80 -7.19
CA HIS A 164 15.78 -9.57 -6.44
C HIS A 164 14.84 -9.41 -5.25
N PRO A 165 15.19 -8.57 -4.26
CA PRO A 165 14.40 -8.43 -3.04
C PRO A 165 12.98 -7.93 -3.31
N ARG A 166 12.00 -8.74 -2.92
CA ARG A 166 10.57 -8.41 -3.04
C ARG A 166 10.21 -7.10 -2.37
N PHE A 167 10.86 -6.78 -1.25
CA PHE A 167 10.67 -5.50 -0.55
C PHE A 167 10.89 -4.29 -1.49
N LEU A 168 11.99 -4.28 -2.24
CA LEU A 168 12.33 -3.17 -3.16
C LEU A 168 11.31 -3.06 -4.29
N TYR A 169 10.88 -4.19 -4.86
CA TYR A 169 9.83 -4.24 -5.87
C TYR A 169 8.51 -3.63 -5.38
N GLN A 170 8.15 -3.89 -4.12
CA GLN A 170 6.88 -3.47 -3.54
C GLN A 170 6.91 -2.05 -2.96
N ARG A 171 8.08 -1.52 -2.60
CA ARG A 171 8.20 -0.20 -1.94
C ARG A 171 8.62 0.95 -2.83
N ILE A 172 9.32 0.67 -3.92
CA ILE A 172 9.74 1.68 -4.88
C ILE A 172 8.78 1.65 -6.07
N CYS A 173 8.17 2.79 -6.39
CA CYS A 173 7.46 2.98 -7.65
C CYS A 173 8.45 3.36 -8.73
N TRP A 174 8.75 2.41 -9.62
CA TRP A 174 9.71 2.60 -10.70
C TRP A 174 9.05 3.27 -11.90
N VAL A 175 9.71 4.27 -12.47
CA VAL A 175 9.17 5.11 -13.54
C VAL A 175 10.18 5.25 -14.68
N ASP A 176 9.71 5.08 -15.91
CA ASP A 176 10.49 5.36 -17.11
C ASP A 176 10.74 6.88 -17.24
N LYS A 177 12.01 7.28 -17.37
CA LYS A 177 12.43 8.68 -17.52
C LYS A 177 11.82 9.38 -18.74
N ARG A 178 11.55 8.66 -19.83
CA ARG A 178 10.85 9.18 -21.02
C ARG A 178 9.38 9.46 -20.70
N GLU A 179 8.73 8.56 -19.95
CA GLU A 179 7.37 8.79 -19.47
C GLU A 179 7.30 9.99 -18.53
N PHE A 180 8.20 10.03 -17.54
CA PHE A 180 8.30 11.11 -16.58
C PHE A 180 8.53 12.46 -17.27
N SER A 181 9.46 12.53 -18.22
CA SER A 181 9.75 13.73 -19.02
C SER A 181 8.58 14.14 -19.91
N ARG A 182 7.75 13.21 -20.42
CA ARG A 182 6.53 13.58 -21.17
C ARG A 182 5.48 14.27 -20.30
N VAL A 183 5.34 13.82 -19.05
CA VAL A 183 4.40 14.39 -18.07
C VAL A 183 4.91 15.74 -17.57
N LEU A 184 6.22 15.83 -17.35
CA LEU A 184 6.82 16.96 -16.71
C LEU A 184 7.48 17.96 -17.63
N GLY A 185 7.64 17.72 -18.93
CA GLY A 185 8.48 18.54 -19.80
C GLY A 185 9.93 18.60 -19.31
N ASP A 186 10.61 19.72 -19.55
CA ASP A 186 11.88 20.03 -18.88
C ASP A 186 11.64 20.17 -17.37
N TYR A 187 12.04 19.15 -16.61
CA TYR A 187 11.82 19.06 -15.18
C TYR A 187 12.66 20.09 -14.40
N GLN A 188 13.70 20.69 -15.01
CA GLN A 188 14.44 21.77 -14.36
C GLN A 188 13.57 23.02 -14.15
N ARG A 189 12.47 23.16 -14.91
CA ARG A 189 11.52 24.29 -14.87
C ARG A 189 10.16 23.93 -14.26
N LEU A 190 10.13 22.93 -13.38
CA LEU A 190 8.93 22.34 -12.76
C LEU A 190 7.98 23.34 -12.06
N PHE A 191 8.45 24.56 -11.76
CA PHE A 191 7.69 25.59 -11.06
C PHE A 191 7.34 26.81 -11.93
N GLU A 192 7.64 26.78 -13.22
CA GLU A 192 7.25 27.83 -14.16
C GLU A 192 5.86 27.53 -14.75
N SER A 193 5.01 28.56 -14.79
CA SER A 193 3.58 28.48 -15.11
C SER A 193 3.33 28.02 -16.55
N ALA A 194 3.05 26.73 -16.72
CA ALA A 194 2.40 26.18 -17.89
C ALA A 194 1.25 25.27 -17.45
N GLU A 195 0.17 25.23 -18.23
CA GLU A 195 -1.03 24.45 -17.93
C GLU A 195 -1.03 23.14 -18.73
N TYR A 196 -1.48 22.04 -18.13
CA TYR A 196 -1.56 20.69 -18.73
C TYR A 196 -2.90 20.02 -18.42
N ALA A 197 -3.45 19.28 -19.39
CA ALA A 197 -4.66 18.47 -19.21
C ALA A 197 -4.33 16.97 -19.29
N PHE A 198 -5.04 16.14 -18.49
CA PHE A 198 -5.05 14.69 -18.71
C PHE A 198 -5.76 14.43 -20.03
N LYS A 199 -5.12 13.74 -20.99
CA LYS A 199 -5.72 13.44 -22.30
C LYS A 199 -7.06 12.69 -22.18
N ASP A 200 -7.22 11.86 -21.15
CA ASP A 200 -8.41 11.02 -20.95
C ASP A 200 -9.32 11.48 -19.79
N ILE A 201 -8.83 12.39 -18.94
CA ILE A 201 -9.66 13.18 -18.02
C ILE A 201 -9.65 14.59 -18.56
N THR A 202 -10.26 14.79 -19.72
CA THR A 202 -10.66 16.14 -20.10
C THR A 202 -11.67 16.58 -19.05
N CYS A 203 -11.22 17.37 -18.08
CA CYS A 203 -12.10 18.10 -17.17
C CYS A 203 -13.13 18.80 -18.07
N GLN A 204 -14.43 18.52 -17.91
CA GLN A 204 -15.45 19.10 -18.78
C GLN A 204 -15.47 20.64 -18.78
N SER A 205 -14.78 21.28 -17.82
CA SER A 205 -14.52 22.71 -17.87
C SER A 205 -13.67 23.15 -19.08
N GLY A 206 -13.02 22.23 -19.78
CA GLY A 206 -12.03 22.52 -20.83
C GLY A 206 -10.77 23.21 -20.31
N LYS A 207 -10.69 23.49 -19.00
CA LYS A 207 -9.59 24.23 -18.39
C LYS A 207 -8.47 23.26 -18.02
N PRO A 208 -7.26 23.44 -18.57
CA PRO A 208 -6.10 22.65 -18.19
C PRO A 208 -5.76 22.89 -16.70
N LEU A 209 -5.19 21.87 -16.05
CA LEU A 209 -4.71 21.98 -14.68
C LEU A 209 -3.34 22.67 -14.67
N PRO A 210 -2.97 23.39 -13.59
CA PRO A 210 -1.58 23.79 -13.40
C PRO A 210 -0.66 22.56 -13.44
N ARG A 211 0.49 22.63 -14.15
CA ARG A 211 1.45 21.52 -14.32
C ARG A 211 1.82 20.82 -13.01
N GLY A 212 1.99 21.58 -11.92
CA GLY A 212 2.28 21.02 -10.59
C GLY A 212 1.15 20.15 -10.01
N SER A 213 -0.11 20.55 -10.21
CA SER A 213 -1.29 19.76 -9.79
C SER A 213 -1.46 18.52 -10.66
N TYR A 214 -1.23 18.66 -11.97
CA TYR A 214 -1.24 17.56 -12.92
C TYR A 214 -0.20 16.49 -12.56
N CYS A 215 1.06 16.88 -12.32
CA CYS A 215 2.11 15.95 -11.90
C CYS A 215 1.75 15.19 -10.62
N LYS A 216 1.25 15.90 -9.59
CA LYS A 216 0.84 15.26 -8.33
C LYS A 216 -0.25 14.21 -8.55
N LEU A 217 -1.24 14.52 -9.38
CA LEU A 217 -2.29 13.55 -9.74
C LEU A 217 -1.73 12.35 -10.49
N TRP A 218 -0.83 12.58 -11.45
CA TRP A 218 -0.19 11.51 -12.20
C TRP A 218 0.66 10.60 -11.29
N LEU A 219 1.38 11.17 -10.32
CA LEU A 219 2.10 10.40 -9.30
C LEU A 219 1.15 9.61 -8.40
N TYR A 220 0.03 10.19 -7.96
CA TYR A 220 -1.00 9.45 -7.21
C TYR A 220 -1.53 8.26 -8.02
N LEU A 221 -1.84 8.48 -9.30
CA LEU A 221 -2.31 7.44 -10.19
C LEU A 221 -1.26 6.34 -10.38
N LYS A 222 0.00 6.71 -10.63
CA LYS A 222 1.13 5.76 -10.69
C LYS A 222 1.29 4.96 -9.41
N TRP A 223 1.10 5.59 -8.25
CA TRP A 223 1.12 4.89 -6.97
C TRP A 223 -0.02 3.88 -6.84
N VAL A 224 -1.25 4.26 -7.21
CA VAL A 224 -2.41 3.34 -7.21
C VAL A 224 -2.17 2.17 -8.16
N ILE A 225 -1.59 2.42 -9.33
CA ILE A 225 -1.20 1.36 -10.28
C ILE A 225 -0.13 0.46 -9.70
N HIS A 226 0.89 1.04 -9.06
CA HIS A 226 1.95 0.32 -8.36
C HIS A 226 1.38 -0.58 -7.26
N LEU A 227 0.51 -0.06 -6.41
CA LEU A 227 -0.16 -0.85 -5.39
C LEU A 227 -0.99 -1.96 -6.04
N SER A 228 -1.77 -1.65 -7.08
CA SER A 228 -2.60 -2.63 -7.79
C SER A 228 -1.77 -3.76 -8.40
N LYS A 229 -0.72 -3.45 -9.16
CA LYS A 229 0.09 -4.44 -9.88
C LYS A 229 1.14 -5.11 -9.00
N ARG A 230 1.93 -4.34 -8.24
CA ARG A 230 3.13 -4.83 -7.55
C ARG A 230 2.87 -5.30 -6.12
N VAL A 231 1.93 -4.65 -5.42
CA VAL A 231 1.53 -5.06 -4.06
C VAL A 231 0.40 -6.07 -4.09
N ARG A 232 -0.67 -5.75 -4.83
CA ARG A 232 -1.93 -6.48 -4.88
C ARG A 232 -2.01 -7.53 -5.97
N ARG A 233 -1.21 -7.39 -7.03
CA ARG A 233 -1.17 -8.32 -8.17
C ARG A 233 -2.54 -8.47 -8.84
N VAL A 234 -3.19 -7.34 -9.02
CA VAL A 234 -4.38 -7.21 -9.85
C VAL A 234 -3.93 -7.33 -11.30
N ASN A 235 -3.99 -8.55 -11.84
CA ASN A 235 -3.56 -8.88 -13.21
C ASN A 235 -4.65 -8.54 -14.24
N GLN A 236 -5.33 -7.42 -14.06
CA GLN A 236 -6.40 -6.96 -14.93
C GLN A 236 -6.00 -5.61 -15.49
N ARG A 237 -6.42 -5.32 -16.72
CA ARG A 237 -6.17 -4.01 -17.31
C ARG A 237 -6.89 -2.90 -16.56
N TYR A 238 -8.09 -3.20 -16.05
CA TYR A 238 -8.96 -2.20 -15.43
C TYR A 238 -9.23 -2.51 -13.96
N LEU A 239 -9.33 -1.45 -13.17
CA LEU A 239 -9.80 -1.45 -11.79
C LEU A 239 -11.00 -0.50 -11.70
N LEU A 240 -12.14 -1.00 -11.21
CA LEU A 240 -13.35 -0.20 -11.05
C LEU A 240 -13.46 0.32 -9.62
N VAL A 241 -13.83 1.59 -9.48
CA VAL A 241 -14.22 2.23 -8.23
C VAL A 241 -15.69 2.63 -8.38
N ASN A 242 -16.57 1.92 -7.69
CA ASN A 242 -18.01 2.05 -7.81
C ASN A 242 -18.60 2.68 -6.54
N PHE A 243 -19.22 3.83 -6.70
CA PHE A 243 -19.94 4.57 -5.69
C PHE A 243 -21.44 4.26 -5.81
N PHE A 244 -21.83 3.11 -5.27
CA PHE A 244 -23.16 2.56 -5.45
C PHE A 244 -24.13 3.09 -4.39
N ASN A 245 -25.33 3.51 -4.82
CA ASN A 245 -26.42 3.92 -3.96
C ASN A 245 -26.03 5.00 -2.93
N LEU A 246 -25.13 5.92 -3.30
CA LEU A 246 -24.78 7.02 -2.38
C LEU A 246 -26.01 7.90 -2.06
N HIS A 247 -26.90 8.07 -3.03
CA HIS A 247 -28.08 8.94 -2.94
C HIS A 247 -29.41 8.17 -2.92
N SER A 248 -29.41 6.86 -2.72
CA SER A 248 -30.65 6.07 -2.74
C SER A 248 -30.79 5.32 -1.43
N ALA A 249 -31.87 5.63 -0.70
CA ALA A 249 -32.23 4.89 0.49
C ALA A 249 -32.67 3.45 0.13
N SER A 250 -32.14 2.44 0.83
CA SER A 250 -32.72 1.10 0.79
C SER A 250 -34.16 1.10 1.33
N GLU A 251 -34.97 0.07 1.03
CA GLU A 251 -36.34 -0.02 1.58
C GLU A 251 -36.37 -0.02 3.11
N ASP A 252 -35.35 -0.59 3.76
CA ASP A 252 -35.21 -0.55 5.21
C ASP A 252 -34.79 0.84 5.73
N GLU A 253 -34.01 1.60 4.95
CA GLU A 253 -33.69 3.02 5.25
C GLU A 253 -34.87 3.94 5.02
N LYS A 254 -35.74 3.66 4.04
CA LYS A 254 -36.99 4.41 3.89
C LYS A 254 -37.87 4.24 5.15
N LYS A 255 -37.81 3.07 5.78
CA LYS A 255 -38.51 2.79 7.05
C LYS A 255 -37.79 3.42 8.25
N ASN A 256 -36.46 3.47 8.24
CA ASN A 256 -35.63 4.04 9.29
C ASN A 256 -34.61 5.01 8.68
N PRO A 257 -35.03 6.24 8.32
CA PRO A 257 -34.14 7.18 7.67
C PRO A 257 -32.97 7.49 8.61
N PRO A 258 -31.72 7.45 8.11
CA PRO A 258 -30.58 7.74 8.96
C PRO A 258 -30.63 9.18 9.43
N TYR A 259 -30.16 9.41 10.65
CA TYR A 259 -30.04 10.75 11.20
C TYR A 259 -29.03 11.55 10.37
N PHE A 260 -29.52 12.62 9.75
CA PHE A 260 -28.67 13.66 9.18
C PHE A 260 -28.67 14.83 10.16
N ALA A 261 -27.49 15.27 10.58
CA ALA A 261 -27.39 16.52 11.31
C ALA A 261 -27.98 17.65 10.45
N ASP A 262 -28.75 18.55 11.05
CA ASP A 262 -29.39 19.67 10.34
C ASP A 262 -28.40 20.61 9.65
N THR A 263 -27.13 20.54 10.07
CA THR A 263 -25.99 21.27 9.52
C THR A 263 -25.50 20.72 8.17
N LEU A 264 -25.94 19.53 7.74
CA LEU A 264 -25.59 19.00 6.42
C LEU A 264 -26.25 19.86 5.32
N PRO A 265 -25.48 20.35 4.33
CA PRO A 265 -26.05 21.05 3.17
C PRO A 265 -27.24 20.30 2.56
N PRO A 266 -28.37 20.97 2.21
CA PRO A 266 -29.55 20.32 1.64
C PRO A 266 -29.27 19.44 0.41
N LYS A 267 -28.31 19.86 -0.43
CA LYS A 267 -27.81 19.08 -1.59
C LYS A 267 -27.24 17.70 -1.23
N LEU A 268 -26.79 17.50 0.02
CA LEU A 268 -26.30 16.21 0.53
C LEU A 268 -27.40 15.35 1.16
N ARG A 269 -28.59 15.95 1.39
CA ARG A 269 -29.79 15.29 1.92
C ARG A 269 -30.77 14.90 0.81
N ALA A 270 -30.66 15.50 -0.37
CA ALA A 270 -31.52 15.20 -1.50
C ALA A 270 -31.15 13.86 -2.15
N ASP A 271 -32.14 12.97 -2.24
CA ASP A 271 -32.14 11.88 -3.20
C ASP A 271 -32.41 12.53 -4.56
N GLU A 272 -31.38 12.98 -5.28
CA GLU A 272 -31.56 13.43 -6.67
C GLU A 272 -31.58 12.22 -7.59
N PRO A 273 -32.75 11.77 -8.08
CA PRO A 273 -32.83 10.70 -9.07
C PRO A 273 -32.16 11.18 -10.36
N GLY A 274 -31.03 10.58 -10.72
CA GLY A 274 -30.37 10.84 -12.00
C GLY A 274 -28.89 11.23 -11.92
N VAL A 275 -28.33 11.45 -10.71
CA VAL A 275 -26.87 11.48 -10.57
C VAL A 275 -26.36 10.08 -10.92
N GLN A 276 -25.73 9.96 -12.10
CA GLN A 276 -25.17 8.70 -12.57
C GLN A 276 -24.38 8.04 -11.44
N LYS A 277 -24.61 6.73 -11.26
CA LYS A 277 -23.77 5.84 -10.45
C LYS A 277 -22.32 6.28 -10.65
N GLY A 278 -21.69 6.85 -9.63
CA GLY A 278 -20.34 7.35 -9.74
C GLY A 278 -19.42 6.17 -9.95
N ILE A 279 -18.98 5.92 -11.18
CA ILE A 279 -18.07 4.84 -11.46
C ILE A 279 -16.84 5.45 -12.10
N LEU A 280 -15.70 5.22 -11.47
CA LEU A 280 -14.40 5.56 -12.02
C LEU A 280 -13.71 4.27 -12.45
N MET A 281 -13.30 4.21 -13.70
CA MET A 281 -12.48 3.13 -14.24
C MET A 281 -11.03 3.60 -14.33
N ILE A 282 -10.13 2.85 -13.70
CA ILE A 282 -8.69 3.07 -13.75
C ILE A 282 -8.08 2.11 -14.76
N ASP A 283 -7.51 2.61 -15.85
CA ASP A 283 -6.74 1.81 -16.81
C ASP A 283 -5.28 1.70 -16.30
N LEU A 284 -4.96 0.51 -15.79
CA LEU A 284 -3.68 0.19 -15.18
C LEU A 284 -2.56 0.04 -16.22
N GLU A 285 -2.88 -0.15 -17.50
CA GLU A 285 -1.91 -0.26 -18.59
C GLU A 285 -1.58 1.11 -19.18
N ASN A 286 -2.60 1.89 -19.53
CA ASN A 286 -2.41 3.20 -20.16
C ASN A 286 -2.18 4.33 -19.16
N THR A 287 -2.28 4.06 -17.85
CA THR A 287 -2.15 5.08 -16.80
C THR A 287 -3.16 6.22 -16.99
N SER A 288 -4.42 5.85 -17.15
CA SER A 288 -5.52 6.77 -17.43
C SER A 288 -6.73 6.48 -16.54
N LEU A 289 -7.62 7.47 -16.43
CA LEU A 289 -8.90 7.35 -15.74
C LEU A 289 -10.02 7.62 -16.73
N HIS A 290 -11.09 6.84 -16.64
CA HIS A 290 -12.23 6.92 -17.53
C HIS A 290 -13.54 6.82 -16.74
N LEU A 291 -14.58 7.47 -17.25
CA LEU A 291 -15.94 7.15 -16.87
C LEU A 291 -16.42 6.01 -17.78
N PRO A 292 -16.89 4.87 -17.25
CA PRO A 292 -17.32 3.76 -18.08
C PRO A 292 -18.56 4.13 -18.87
N GLN A 293 -18.61 3.68 -20.14
CA GLN A 293 -19.78 3.88 -21.01
C GLN A 293 -20.89 2.86 -20.77
N LYS A 294 -20.58 1.73 -20.10
CA LYS A 294 -21.51 0.62 -19.81
C LYS A 294 -21.78 0.50 -18.32
N SER A 295 -22.92 -0.09 -17.97
CA SER A 295 -23.26 -0.39 -16.57
C SER A 295 -22.28 -1.40 -15.96
N PRO A 296 -21.91 -1.26 -14.68
CA PRO A 296 -20.88 -2.08 -14.04
C PRO A 296 -21.27 -3.55 -13.91
N GLU A 297 -22.57 -3.86 -13.95
CA GLU A 297 -23.13 -5.21 -13.93
C GLU A 297 -22.73 -6.04 -15.16
N GLU A 298 -22.32 -5.39 -16.25
CA GLU A 298 -21.82 -6.03 -17.48
C GLU A 298 -20.29 -6.22 -17.49
N ILE A 299 -19.60 -5.73 -16.45
CA ILE A 299 -18.15 -5.55 -16.48
C ILE A 299 -17.48 -6.46 -15.44
N ALA A 300 -16.80 -7.50 -15.92
CA ALA A 300 -16.09 -8.47 -15.10
C ALA A 300 -14.71 -7.97 -14.59
N TYR A 301 -14.66 -6.76 -14.03
CA TYR A 301 -13.41 -6.17 -13.50
C TYR A 301 -13.34 -6.18 -11.97
N PRO A 302 -12.13 -6.30 -11.39
CA PRO A 302 -11.90 -6.07 -9.97
C PRO A 302 -12.52 -4.75 -9.54
N THR A 303 -13.39 -4.81 -8.53
CA THR A 303 -14.20 -3.67 -8.13
C THR A 303 -13.97 -3.32 -6.66
N ILE A 304 -13.77 -2.03 -6.40
CA ILE A 304 -13.81 -1.37 -5.11
C ILE A 304 -15.20 -0.74 -4.98
N LEU A 305 -15.95 -1.14 -3.96
CA LEU A 305 -17.34 -0.74 -3.77
C LEU A 305 -17.47 0.13 -2.52
N PHE A 306 -17.99 1.33 -2.72
CA PHE A 306 -18.35 2.26 -1.66
C PHE A 306 -19.86 2.43 -1.65
N ARG A 307 -20.46 2.30 -0.46
CA ARG A 307 -21.91 2.36 -0.28
C ARG A 307 -22.25 3.15 0.96
N ARG A 308 -23.47 3.66 1.02
CA ARG A 308 -23.95 4.36 2.21
C ARG A 308 -24.06 3.39 3.40
N HIS A 309 -25.07 2.52 3.46
CA HIS A 309 -25.42 1.81 4.72
C HIS A 309 -24.96 0.35 4.85
N ALA A 310 -24.42 -0.28 3.81
CA ALA A 310 -24.14 -1.70 3.87
C ALA A 310 -22.83 -2.06 3.19
N ASN A 311 -22.16 -3.08 3.75
CA ASN A 311 -20.97 -3.66 3.15
C ASN A 311 -21.35 -4.63 2.00
N THR A 312 -20.36 -5.25 1.38
CA THR A 312 -20.56 -6.14 0.23
C THR A 312 -21.23 -7.46 0.60
N PHE A 313 -20.97 -7.95 1.81
CA PHE A 313 -21.42 -9.25 2.30
C PHE A 313 -22.21 -9.09 3.59
N ARG A 314 -23.28 -9.87 3.72
CA ARG A 314 -24.11 -9.98 4.92
C ARG A 314 -23.95 -11.36 5.52
N TYR A 315 -23.88 -11.43 6.85
CA TYR A 315 -23.90 -12.69 7.58
C TYR A 315 -25.35 -13.11 7.82
N TYR A 316 -25.68 -14.34 7.47
CA TYR A 316 -27.02 -14.89 7.64
C TYR A 316 -27.00 -15.87 8.81
N GLY A 317 -27.36 -15.39 10.00
CA GLY A 317 -27.26 -16.13 11.27
C GLY A 317 -27.92 -17.52 11.25
N GLN A 318 -29.03 -17.71 10.53
CA GLN A 318 -29.69 -19.00 10.39
C GLN A 318 -28.85 -20.04 9.63
N SER A 319 -28.05 -19.60 8.66
CA SER A 319 -27.22 -20.47 7.82
C SER A 319 -25.77 -20.56 8.31
N GLY A 320 -25.36 -19.66 9.21
CA GLY A 320 -23.96 -19.50 9.61
C GLY A 320 -23.03 -19.05 8.47
N LYS A 321 -23.58 -18.53 7.37
CA LYS A 321 -22.80 -18.20 6.16
C LYS A 321 -22.84 -16.71 5.82
N TRP A 322 -21.73 -16.25 5.27
CA TRP A 322 -21.65 -14.96 4.60
C TRP A 322 -22.12 -15.12 3.16
N GLN A 323 -22.95 -14.19 2.69
CA GLN A 323 -23.38 -14.15 1.30
C GLN A 323 -23.26 -12.72 0.75
N PRO A 324 -22.94 -12.56 -0.54
CA PRO A 324 -23.01 -11.24 -1.17
C PRO A 324 -24.43 -10.71 -1.07
N GLU A 325 -24.58 -9.45 -0.68
CA GLU A 325 -25.90 -8.86 -0.48
C GLU A 325 -26.62 -8.60 -1.83
N TYR A 326 -25.90 -8.63 -2.96
CA TYR A 326 -26.46 -8.44 -4.31
C TYR A 326 -25.83 -9.37 -5.35
N GLY A 327 -26.65 -9.83 -6.31
CA GLY A 327 -26.19 -10.53 -7.52
C GLY A 327 -25.39 -9.60 -8.43
N GLY A 328 -24.39 -10.14 -9.14
CA GLY A 328 -23.58 -9.38 -10.12
C GLY A 328 -22.20 -8.91 -9.64
N TYR A 329 -21.86 -9.10 -8.35
CA TYR A 329 -20.63 -8.55 -7.76
C TYR A 329 -19.56 -9.60 -7.44
N GLN A 330 -19.44 -10.64 -8.27
CA GLN A 330 -18.42 -11.69 -8.10
C GLN A 330 -16.98 -11.15 -8.14
N HIS A 331 -16.77 -9.93 -8.62
CA HIS A 331 -15.46 -9.29 -8.74
C HIS A 331 -15.19 -8.20 -7.69
N VAL A 332 -16.09 -8.00 -6.72
CA VAL A 332 -15.87 -7.04 -5.64
C VAL A 332 -14.87 -7.60 -4.64
N PHE A 333 -13.71 -6.95 -4.54
CA PHE A 333 -12.68 -7.30 -3.58
C PHE A 333 -12.49 -6.22 -2.50
N TYR A 334 -13.27 -5.15 -2.49
CA TYR A 334 -13.31 -4.23 -1.37
C TYR A 334 -14.71 -3.66 -1.22
N GLY A 335 -15.18 -3.56 0.02
CA GLY A 335 -16.49 -3.04 0.37
C GLY A 335 -16.40 -2.18 1.61
N GLU A 336 -16.92 -0.96 1.55
CA GLU A 336 -17.06 -0.11 2.73
C GLU A 336 -18.44 0.56 2.76
N GLY A 337 -19.16 0.31 3.84
CA GLY A 337 -20.32 1.10 4.27
C GLY A 337 -19.88 2.40 4.93
N LEU A 338 -20.40 3.51 4.44
CA LEU A 338 -19.99 4.88 4.76
C LEU A 338 -20.86 5.57 5.82
N SER A 339 -21.95 4.93 6.29
CA SER A 339 -22.90 5.57 7.21
C SER A 339 -22.36 5.90 8.59
N GLY A 340 -21.29 5.25 9.03
CA GLY A 340 -20.54 5.62 10.24
C GLY A 340 -19.48 6.71 10.01
N ALA A 341 -19.29 7.11 8.75
CA ALA A 341 -18.15 7.85 8.25
C ALA A 341 -18.55 9.25 7.74
N LEU A 342 -19.46 9.90 8.48
CA LEU A 342 -19.97 11.24 8.18
C LEU A 342 -18.84 12.27 8.04
N SER A 343 -17.70 12.03 8.71
CA SER A 343 -16.50 12.86 8.68
C SER A 343 -15.95 13.11 7.26
N TYR A 344 -16.20 12.20 6.31
CA TYR A 344 -15.78 12.34 4.92
C TYR A 344 -16.90 12.11 3.89
N TRP A 345 -18.11 11.77 4.34
CA TRP A 345 -19.27 11.61 3.48
C TRP A 345 -19.53 12.83 2.58
N SER A 346 -19.51 14.04 3.14
CA SER A 346 -19.72 15.28 2.38
C SER A 346 -18.65 15.46 1.31
N THR A 347 -17.38 15.25 1.66
CA THR A 347 -16.24 15.34 0.73
C THR A 347 -16.38 14.32 -0.39
N LEU A 348 -16.83 13.11 -0.06
CA LEU A 348 -17.05 12.06 -1.05
C LEU A 348 -18.18 12.41 -2.02
N VAL A 349 -19.34 12.81 -1.51
CA VAL A 349 -20.47 13.20 -2.37
C VAL A 349 -20.07 14.35 -3.28
N GLU A 350 -19.37 15.36 -2.77
CA GLU A 350 -18.84 16.46 -3.60
C GLU A 350 -17.82 15.97 -4.64
N ALA A 351 -16.93 15.03 -4.27
CA ALA A 351 -15.96 14.47 -5.20
C ALA A 351 -16.61 13.65 -6.32
N VAL A 352 -17.66 12.89 -6.00
CA VAL A 352 -18.41 12.08 -6.97
C VAL A 352 -19.27 12.96 -7.88
N ALA A 353 -19.85 14.03 -7.35
CA ALA A 353 -20.65 14.97 -8.12
C ALA A 353 -19.83 15.72 -9.19
N ASP A 354 -18.54 15.95 -8.93
CA ASP A 354 -17.65 16.61 -9.88
C ASP A 354 -16.27 15.95 -9.94
N MET A 355 -16.20 14.80 -10.65
CA MET A 355 -14.96 14.07 -10.91
C MET A 355 -14.01 14.79 -11.87
N HIS A 356 -14.39 15.98 -12.37
CA HIS A 356 -13.51 16.81 -13.20
C HIS A 356 -12.57 17.65 -12.35
N LEU A 357 -12.81 17.85 -11.05
CA LEU A 357 -11.89 18.62 -10.23
C LEU A 357 -10.69 17.78 -9.80
N ALA A 358 -9.49 18.36 -9.91
CA ALA A 358 -8.26 17.72 -9.44
C ALA A 358 -8.34 17.24 -7.98
N ARG A 359 -8.99 18.03 -7.11
CA ARG A 359 -9.21 17.65 -5.71
C ARG A 359 -10.09 16.40 -5.57
N SER A 360 -11.11 16.26 -6.41
CA SER A 360 -12.02 15.12 -6.42
C SER A 360 -11.30 13.85 -6.86
N VAL A 361 -10.55 13.93 -7.97
CA VAL A 361 -9.73 12.82 -8.47
C VAL A 361 -8.69 12.40 -7.44
N ARG A 362 -7.97 13.35 -6.84
CA ARG A 362 -7.01 13.07 -5.77
C ARG A 362 -7.66 12.36 -4.59
N PHE A 363 -8.85 12.83 -4.17
CA PHE A 363 -9.60 12.22 -3.08
C PHE A 363 -10.00 10.77 -3.41
N ILE A 364 -10.55 10.52 -4.60
CA ILE A 364 -10.94 9.17 -5.04
C ILE A 364 -9.71 8.25 -5.17
N LEU A 365 -8.60 8.73 -5.73
CA LEU A 365 -7.35 7.95 -5.79
C LEU A 365 -6.82 7.64 -4.38
N SER A 366 -6.98 8.57 -3.43
CA SER A 366 -6.61 8.34 -2.03
C SER A 366 -7.48 7.26 -1.39
N LEU A 367 -8.79 7.25 -1.65
CA LEU A 367 -9.69 6.17 -1.22
C LEU A 367 -9.30 4.83 -1.85
N THR A 368 -8.96 4.85 -3.14
CA THR A 368 -8.56 3.66 -3.89
C THR A 368 -7.29 3.04 -3.32
N GLU A 369 -6.27 3.86 -3.03
CA GLU A 369 -5.05 3.42 -2.35
C GLU A 369 -5.35 2.66 -1.05
N GLN A 370 -6.29 3.17 -0.26
CA GLN A 370 -6.63 2.57 1.04
C GLN A 370 -7.44 1.29 0.88
N ALA A 371 -8.33 1.25 -0.10
CA ALA A 371 -9.07 0.04 -0.45
C ALA A 371 -8.12 -1.08 -0.89
N LEU A 372 -7.03 -0.73 -1.56
CA LEU A 372 -6.00 -1.68 -1.97
C LEU A 372 -5.21 -2.23 -0.76
N LEU A 373 -4.90 -1.43 0.26
CA LEU A 373 -4.10 -1.88 1.40
C LEU A 373 -4.89 -2.79 2.35
N ARG A 374 -4.40 -4.03 2.56
CA ARG A 374 -4.84 -4.89 3.67
C ARG A 374 -4.07 -4.55 4.94
N THR A 375 -4.81 -4.17 5.96
CA THR A 375 -4.24 -3.76 7.25
C THR A 375 -4.39 -4.90 8.25
N TYR A 376 -3.28 -5.35 8.81
CA TYR A 376 -3.25 -6.32 9.89
C TYR A 376 -2.93 -5.60 11.20
N LEU A 377 -3.79 -5.76 12.20
CA LEU A 377 -3.65 -5.12 13.51
C LEU A 377 -3.30 -6.16 14.55
N VAL A 378 -2.07 -6.08 15.07
CA VAL A 378 -1.57 -6.91 16.17
C VAL A 378 -1.47 -6.02 17.40
N ASP A 379 -2.57 -5.87 18.13
CA ASP A 379 -2.67 -5.04 19.32
C ASP A 379 -3.58 -5.72 20.35
N GLU A 380 -3.16 -5.77 21.61
CA GLU A 380 -3.85 -6.51 22.67
C GLU A 380 -5.22 -5.91 23.03
N ARG A 381 -5.36 -4.59 22.98
CA ARG A 381 -6.61 -3.88 23.26
C ARG A 381 -7.59 -4.03 22.11
N VAL A 382 -7.08 -3.96 20.88
CA VAL A 382 -7.87 -4.22 19.66
C VAL A 382 -8.32 -5.67 19.63
N GLN A 383 -7.47 -6.63 20.02
CA GLN A 383 -7.83 -8.04 20.14
C GLN A 383 -8.92 -8.27 21.18
N ASP A 384 -8.83 -7.62 22.34
CA ASP A 384 -9.86 -7.67 23.39
C ASP A 384 -11.19 -7.11 22.91
N TRP A 385 -11.19 -5.90 22.35
CA TRP A 385 -12.38 -5.27 21.77
C TRP A 385 -13.01 -6.16 20.70
N TYR A 386 -12.20 -6.66 19.76
CA TYR A 386 -12.66 -7.50 18.66
C TYR A 386 -13.23 -8.84 19.14
N GLY A 387 -12.69 -9.41 20.22
CA GLY A 387 -13.21 -10.62 20.84
C GLY A 387 -14.61 -10.45 21.43
N GLY A 388 -14.96 -9.24 21.84
CA GLY A 388 -16.28 -8.88 22.36
C GLY A 388 -17.33 -8.57 21.29
N LEU A 389 -16.94 -8.42 20.02
CA LEU A 389 -17.87 -8.15 18.92
C LEU A 389 -18.68 -9.39 18.56
N ASN A 390 -19.93 -9.18 18.14
CA ASN A 390 -20.68 -10.21 17.43
C ASN A 390 -20.08 -10.43 16.03
N ILE A 391 -20.40 -11.58 15.43
CA ILE A 391 -19.82 -12.00 14.14
C ILE A 391 -20.15 -11.04 12.98
N GLU A 392 -21.32 -10.39 13.01
CA GLU A 392 -21.75 -9.45 11.96
C GLU A 392 -20.86 -8.21 11.93
N VAL A 393 -20.65 -7.60 13.09
CA VAL A 393 -19.77 -6.43 13.25
C VAL A 393 -18.32 -6.82 12.99
N ALA A 394 -17.87 -7.96 13.52
CA ALA A 394 -16.52 -8.46 13.29
C ALA A 394 -16.24 -8.68 11.79
N GLY A 395 -17.18 -9.25 11.05
CA GLY A 395 -17.02 -9.45 9.61
C GLY A 395 -17.08 -8.17 8.79
N SER A 396 -17.73 -7.10 9.26
CA SER A 396 -17.70 -5.79 8.59
C SER A 396 -16.26 -5.25 8.43
N LEU A 397 -15.43 -5.43 9.46
CA LEU A 397 -14.01 -5.02 9.46
C LEU A 397 -13.21 -5.77 8.40
N ILE A 398 -13.48 -7.07 8.26
CA ILE A 398 -12.77 -7.94 7.32
C ILE A 398 -13.10 -7.57 5.88
N GLN A 399 -14.34 -7.14 5.62
CA GLN A 399 -14.76 -6.65 4.31
C GLN A 399 -14.05 -5.34 3.94
N GLN A 400 -13.81 -4.48 4.93
CA GLN A 400 -12.94 -3.30 4.81
C GLN A 400 -11.44 -3.67 4.74
N ARG A 401 -11.07 -4.95 4.76
CA ARG A 401 -9.67 -5.44 4.72
C ARG A 401 -8.85 -5.03 5.94
N VAL A 402 -9.52 -4.95 7.09
CA VAL A 402 -8.90 -4.77 8.39
C VAL A 402 -8.96 -6.10 9.12
N PHE A 403 -7.80 -6.66 9.38
CA PHE A 403 -7.66 -8.01 9.93
C PHE A 403 -7.06 -7.89 11.32
N VAL A 404 -7.86 -8.19 12.34
CA VAL A 404 -7.32 -8.37 13.69
C VAL A 404 -6.50 -9.65 13.70
N ALA A 405 -5.25 -9.51 14.09
CA ALA A 405 -4.22 -10.50 13.91
C ALA A 405 -3.56 -10.88 15.24
N PHE A 406 -3.26 -12.16 15.40
CA PHE A 406 -2.52 -12.73 16.53
C PHE A 406 -1.17 -13.23 16.04
N LEU A 407 -0.13 -13.18 16.87
CA LEU A 407 1.12 -13.85 16.50
C LEU A 407 0.96 -15.37 16.68
N GLY A 408 1.85 -16.14 16.06
CA GLY A 408 1.77 -17.59 15.97
C GLY A 408 1.54 -18.34 17.28
N SER A 409 2.17 -17.85 18.35
CA SER A 409 2.15 -18.43 19.69
C SER A 409 1.57 -17.41 20.69
N PRO A 410 0.26 -17.16 20.74
CA PRO A 410 -0.31 -16.10 21.59
C PRO A 410 0.16 -16.17 23.05
N THR A 411 0.29 -17.39 23.59
CA THR A 411 0.80 -17.64 24.94
C THR A 411 2.24 -17.16 25.14
N GLN A 412 3.12 -17.34 24.16
CA GLN A 412 4.50 -16.85 24.18
C GLN A 412 4.57 -15.32 24.24
N TYR A 413 3.64 -14.65 23.56
CA TYR A 413 3.58 -13.19 23.47
C TYR A 413 2.68 -12.57 24.54
N ASN A 414 2.17 -13.38 25.48
CA ASN A 414 1.13 -12.99 26.45
C ASN A 414 0.01 -12.18 25.77
N GLN A 415 -0.39 -12.65 24.59
CA GLN A 415 -1.54 -12.17 23.85
C GLN A 415 -2.79 -12.82 24.38
N ARG A 416 -3.90 -12.15 24.12
CA ARG A 416 -5.24 -12.59 24.52
C ARG A 416 -5.62 -13.87 23.80
N LYS A 417 -6.54 -14.62 24.42
CA LYS A 417 -7.07 -15.85 23.84
C LYS A 417 -7.75 -15.51 22.51
N LYS A 418 -7.43 -16.28 21.48
CA LYS A 418 -8.09 -16.17 20.16
C LYS A 418 -9.60 -16.34 20.33
N PRO A 419 -10.44 -15.49 19.71
CA PRO A 419 -11.88 -15.63 19.82
C PRO A 419 -12.33 -16.93 19.17
N GLY A 420 -13.28 -17.63 19.79
CA GLY A 420 -13.78 -18.92 19.28
C GLY A 420 -14.76 -18.79 18.12
N HIS A 421 -15.44 -17.65 18.02
CA HIS A 421 -16.55 -17.40 17.09
C HIS A 421 -16.24 -16.34 16.03
N ASN A 422 -15.21 -15.51 16.24
CA ASN A 422 -14.85 -14.44 15.31
C ASN A 422 -13.73 -14.87 14.36
N LEU A 423 -13.71 -14.20 13.21
CA LEU A 423 -12.69 -14.39 12.18
C LEU A 423 -11.42 -13.63 12.54
N TYR A 424 -10.26 -14.27 12.56
CA TYR A 424 -9.01 -13.57 12.85
C TYR A 424 -7.89 -14.10 11.97
N ALA A 425 -6.82 -13.29 11.85
CA ALA A 425 -5.58 -13.72 11.23
C ALA A 425 -4.58 -14.23 12.29
N THR A 426 -3.78 -15.23 11.96
CA THR A 426 -2.59 -15.60 12.72
C THR A 426 -1.37 -15.30 11.87
N VAL A 427 -0.49 -14.42 12.37
CA VAL A 427 0.72 -13.93 11.77
C VAL A 427 1.89 -14.71 12.38
N ASN A 428 2.44 -15.64 11.61
CA ASN A 428 3.60 -16.43 12.05
C ASN A 428 4.85 -15.87 11.39
N ALA A 429 5.86 -15.52 12.20
CA ALA A 429 7.22 -15.42 11.70
C ALA A 429 7.71 -16.86 11.44
N THR A 430 7.95 -17.19 10.18
CA THR A 430 8.50 -18.47 9.75
C THR A 430 9.86 -18.24 9.09
N ALA A 431 10.64 -19.29 8.86
CA ALA A 431 11.86 -19.19 8.04
C ALA A 431 11.57 -18.64 6.62
N GLN A 432 10.33 -18.76 6.16
CA GLN A 432 9.84 -18.24 4.88
C GLN A 432 9.23 -16.83 4.98
N GLY A 433 9.37 -16.18 6.14
CA GLY A 433 8.82 -14.86 6.41
C GLY A 433 7.48 -14.87 7.15
N ILE A 434 6.74 -13.75 7.07
CA ILE A 434 5.45 -13.62 7.76
C ILE A 434 4.34 -14.26 6.93
N VAL A 435 3.64 -15.23 7.53
CA VAL A 435 2.46 -15.90 6.96
C VAL A 435 1.22 -15.58 7.78
N SER A 436 0.16 -15.10 7.13
CA SER A 436 -1.17 -14.98 7.74
C SER A 436 -2.04 -16.21 7.46
N ARG A 437 -2.66 -16.79 8.49
CA ARG A 437 -3.71 -17.82 8.36
C ARG A 437 -5.02 -17.33 8.97
N PHE A 438 -6.14 -17.61 8.31
CA PHE A 438 -7.47 -17.24 8.80
C PHE A 438 -8.10 -18.39 9.59
N SER A 439 -8.99 -18.06 10.53
CA SER A 439 -9.73 -19.06 11.31
C SER A 439 -10.81 -19.80 10.51
N ASP A 440 -11.25 -19.25 9.38
CA ASP A 440 -12.21 -19.87 8.45
C ASP A 440 -11.74 -19.69 6.99
N GLU A 441 -11.47 -20.81 6.30
CA GLU A 441 -11.00 -20.80 4.90
C GLU A 441 -12.10 -20.48 3.88
N ASP A 442 -13.36 -20.77 4.19
CA ASP A 442 -14.46 -20.56 3.24
C ASP A 442 -14.84 -19.08 3.16
N ILE A 443 -14.75 -18.39 4.29
CA ILE A 443 -14.89 -16.93 4.33
C ILE A 443 -13.68 -16.26 3.67
N LEU A 444 -12.48 -16.84 3.80
CA LEU A 444 -11.33 -16.37 3.04
C LEU A 444 -11.57 -16.49 1.53
N LYS A 445 -12.12 -17.62 1.04
CA LYS A 445 -12.46 -17.79 -0.38
C LYS A 445 -13.50 -16.75 -0.84
N LEU A 446 -14.51 -16.50 -0.02
CA LEU A 446 -15.58 -15.54 -0.31
C LEU A 446 -15.07 -14.08 -0.35
N ILE A 447 -14.18 -13.72 0.56
CA ILE A 447 -13.60 -12.39 0.62
C ILE A 447 -12.34 -12.33 -0.27
N THR A 448 -11.89 -13.40 -0.93
CA THR A 448 -10.77 -13.33 -1.90
C THR A 448 -11.19 -13.74 -3.30
N THR A 449 -12.47 -13.53 -3.63
CA THR A 449 -13.18 -13.87 -4.89
C THR A 449 -12.39 -13.71 -6.20
N ALA A 450 -11.29 -12.96 -6.25
CA ALA A 450 -10.29 -12.99 -7.32
C ALA A 450 -9.01 -13.75 -6.91
N ARG A 451 -9.05 -15.09 -6.97
CA ARG A 451 -7.96 -16.04 -6.67
C ARG A 451 -7.46 -15.99 -5.20
N PRO A 452 -7.06 -17.14 -4.62
CA PRO A 452 -6.52 -17.19 -3.28
C PRO A 452 -5.17 -16.44 -3.26
N ILE A 453 -5.19 -15.14 -2.97
CA ILE A 453 -4.00 -14.40 -2.52
C ILE A 453 -3.78 -14.85 -1.07
N ARG A 454 -3.45 -16.13 -0.90
CA ARG A 454 -3.05 -16.74 0.35
C ARG A 454 -1.87 -15.94 0.91
N ASN A 455 -1.93 -15.66 2.21
CA ASN A 455 -0.76 -15.41 3.06
C ASN A 455 0.03 -14.11 2.87
N LYS A 456 -0.50 -13.07 2.23
CA LYS A 456 0.26 -11.82 2.03
C LYS A 456 -0.30 -10.68 2.89
N LEU A 457 0.58 -10.09 3.69
CA LEU A 457 0.30 -8.88 4.44
C LEU A 457 0.78 -7.70 3.61
N ASP A 458 -0.06 -6.67 3.46
CA ASP A 458 0.34 -5.43 2.77
C ASP A 458 0.86 -4.45 3.82
N LEU A 459 0.05 -4.18 4.85
CA LEU A 459 0.38 -3.33 5.99
C LEU A 459 0.21 -4.12 7.30
N LEU A 460 1.25 -4.18 8.13
CA LEU A 460 1.23 -4.73 9.47
C LEU A 460 1.43 -3.61 10.48
N VAL A 461 0.46 -3.42 11.36
CA VAL A 461 0.54 -2.53 12.52
C VAL A 461 0.66 -3.40 13.75
N ILE A 462 1.73 -3.23 14.53
CA ILE A 462 1.99 -4.01 15.74
C ILE A 462 2.19 -3.10 16.95
N HIS A 463 1.48 -3.39 18.03
CA HIS A 463 1.64 -2.70 19.29
C HIS A 463 2.97 -3.06 19.92
N GLN A 464 3.69 -2.02 20.35
CA GLN A 464 4.99 -2.15 21.00
C GLN A 464 4.92 -3.06 22.23
N GLY A 465 3.85 -3.00 23.03
CA GLY A 465 3.70 -3.89 24.20
C GLY A 465 3.71 -5.39 23.84
N ILE A 466 3.40 -5.77 22.60
CA ILE A 466 3.54 -7.15 22.11
C ILE A 466 4.99 -7.44 21.71
N LEU A 467 5.69 -6.46 21.10
CA LEU A 467 7.12 -6.56 20.76
C LEU A 467 8.00 -6.64 22.02
N ASP A 468 7.68 -5.89 23.07
CA ASP A 468 8.42 -5.89 24.35
C ASP A 468 8.40 -7.29 25.01
N LYS A 469 7.34 -8.05 24.76
CA LYS A 469 7.16 -9.43 25.26
C LYS A 469 7.80 -10.46 24.35
N TRP A 470 8.22 -10.07 23.15
CA TRP A 470 8.81 -10.99 22.20
C TRP A 470 10.20 -11.40 22.65
N LYS A 471 10.34 -12.69 22.94
CA LYS A 471 11.62 -13.36 23.17
C LYS A 471 11.99 -14.16 21.93
N PRO A 472 12.70 -13.57 20.96
CA PRO A 472 13.15 -14.30 19.79
C PRO A 472 14.13 -15.42 20.17
N ASN A 473 14.13 -16.51 19.40
CA ASN A 473 15.07 -17.63 19.54
C ASN A 473 16.47 -17.23 19.03
N GLY A 474 17.10 -16.24 19.66
CA GLY A 474 18.49 -15.83 19.40
C GLY A 474 18.71 -14.61 18.49
N ALA A 475 17.75 -14.23 17.64
CA ALA A 475 17.85 -13.00 16.82
C ALA A 475 17.39 -11.77 17.62
N GLY A 476 18.04 -10.61 17.53
CA GLY A 476 17.50 -9.38 18.14
C GLY A 476 16.22 -8.91 17.44
N LEU A 477 15.37 -8.15 18.14
CA LEU A 477 14.19 -7.48 17.55
C LEU A 477 14.51 -6.73 16.24
N PRO A 478 15.61 -5.94 16.13
CA PRO A 478 15.95 -5.24 14.89
C PRO A 478 16.18 -6.18 13.69
N GLN A 479 16.88 -7.29 13.92
CA GLN A 479 17.12 -8.32 12.89
C GLN A 479 15.80 -8.92 12.41
N ALA A 480 14.95 -9.31 13.35
CA ALA A 480 13.71 -9.97 13.00
C ALA A 480 12.72 -9.00 12.30
N MET A 481 12.77 -7.71 12.62
CA MET A 481 12.05 -6.69 11.84
C MET A 481 12.55 -6.55 10.40
N LEU A 482 13.86 -6.68 10.15
CA LEU A 482 14.41 -6.67 8.78
C LEU A 482 13.95 -7.89 7.98
N GLU A 483 13.87 -9.04 8.62
CA GLU A 483 13.35 -10.28 8.03
C GLU A 483 11.84 -10.13 7.72
N TRP A 484 11.08 -9.51 8.62
CA TRP A 484 9.66 -9.25 8.39
C TRP A 484 9.40 -8.34 7.19
N LYS A 485 10.26 -7.34 6.97
CA LYS A 485 10.18 -6.44 5.81
C LYS A 485 10.34 -7.16 4.48
N ASP A 486 10.94 -8.36 4.42
CA ASP A 486 10.94 -9.15 3.17
C ASP A 486 9.54 -9.65 2.78
N SER A 487 8.65 -9.75 3.76
CA SER A 487 7.30 -10.30 3.59
C SER A 487 6.20 -9.25 3.64
N VAL A 488 6.44 -8.15 4.37
CA VAL A 488 5.47 -7.10 4.62
C VAL A 488 6.00 -5.78 4.07
N PRO A 489 5.38 -5.23 3.01
CA PRO A 489 5.78 -3.95 2.45
C PRO A 489 5.76 -2.82 3.48
N PHE A 490 4.68 -2.70 4.25
CA PHE A 490 4.51 -1.62 5.20
C PHE A 490 4.45 -2.19 6.63
N LEU A 491 5.48 -1.89 7.45
CA LEU A 491 5.53 -2.29 8.85
C LEU A 491 5.49 -1.03 9.73
N VAL A 492 4.48 -0.96 10.61
CA VAL A 492 4.22 0.18 11.50
C VAL A 492 4.15 -0.32 12.94
N ILE A 493 4.78 0.41 13.86
CA ILE A 493 4.71 0.13 15.29
C ILE A 493 3.81 1.15 15.96
N THR A 494 2.93 0.71 16.87
CA THR A 494 2.10 1.59 17.70
C THR A 494 2.53 1.60 19.16
N SER A 495 2.34 2.73 19.85
CA SER A 495 2.47 2.78 21.32
C SER A 495 1.60 3.87 21.93
N GLY A 496 1.12 3.62 23.16
CA GLY A 496 0.41 4.61 23.97
C GLY A 496 1.33 5.49 24.82
N ARG A 497 2.65 5.27 24.84
CA ARG A 497 3.61 5.97 25.73
C ARG A 497 4.58 6.89 24.98
N GLY A 498 4.22 7.31 23.77
CA GLY A 498 5.13 8.01 22.86
C GLY A 498 6.09 7.05 22.14
N MET A 499 7.01 7.62 21.35
CA MET A 499 7.97 6.85 20.57
C MET A 499 9.01 6.19 21.51
N PRO A 500 9.10 4.85 21.55
CA PRO A 500 9.98 4.14 22.47
C PRO A 500 11.45 4.28 22.05
N SER A 501 12.33 4.49 23.03
CA SER A 501 13.76 4.73 22.78
C SER A 501 14.52 3.51 22.24
N HIS A 502 14.00 2.30 22.43
CA HIS A 502 14.57 1.06 21.91
C HIS A 502 14.04 0.70 20.52
N LEU A 503 13.06 1.46 19.98
CA LEU A 503 12.67 1.24 18.60
C LEU A 503 13.81 1.66 17.69
N PRO A 504 14.17 0.83 16.70
CA PRO A 504 15.23 1.20 15.79
C PRO A 504 14.87 2.45 14.96
N PRO A 505 15.83 3.36 14.69
CA PRO A 505 15.62 4.49 13.78
C PRO A 505 15.02 4.09 12.42
N GLY A 506 14.08 4.86 11.87
CA GLY A 506 13.42 4.56 10.59
C GLY A 506 12.25 3.58 10.68
N VAL A 507 11.81 3.23 11.88
CA VAL A 507 10.52 2.56 12.10
C VAL A 507 9.38 3.57 11.93
N LYS A 508 8.35 3.20 11.18
CA LYS A 508 7.11 3.99 11.14
C LYS A 508 6.38 3.86 12.48
N PHE A 509 6.20 4.96 13.19
CA PHE A 509 5.57 4.98 14.52
C PHE A 509 4.19 5.64 14.52
N LEU A 510 3.14 4.95 14.96
CA LEU A 510 1.78 5.48 15.08
C LEU A 510 1.39 5.64 16.56
N PRO A 511 0.97 6.83 17.02
CA PRO A 511 0.38 6.96 18.35
C PRO A 511 -0.83 6.03 18.49
N TYR A 512 -0.90 5.27 19.58
CA TYR A 512 -2.03 4.35 19.81
C TYR A 512 -3.38 5.09 19.81
N SER A 513 -3.42 6.33 20.30
CA SER A 513 -4.64 7.17 20.28
C SER A 513 -5.24 7.33 18.88
N ALA A 514 -4.41 7.28 17.84
CA ALA A 514 -4.84 7.33 16.45
C ALA A 514 -5.61 6.04 16.09
N VAL A 515 -5.02 4.88 16.39
CA VAL A 515 -5.67 3.57 16.22
C VAL A 515 -6.95 3.47 17.05
N GLU A 516 -6.88 3.86 18.32
CA GLU A 516 -8.00 3.88 19.24
C GLU A 516 -9.14 4.76 18.75
N SER A 517 -8.86 5.97 18.27
CA SER A 517 -9.90 6.88 17.74
C SER A 517 -10.66 6.30 16.55
N CYS A 518 -10.03 5.43 15.76
CA CYS A 518 -10.67 4.76 14.63
C CYS A 518 -11.43 3.49 15.02
N ILE A 519 -11.09 2.89 16.17
CA ILE A 519 -11.61 1.59 16.63
C ILE A 519 -12.67 1.74 17.72
N ASN A 520 -12.58 2.78 18.55
CA ASN A 520 -13.57 3.07 19.58
C ASN A 520 -14.86 3.58 18.94
N GLY A 521 -15.76 2.65 18.61
CA GLY A 521 -17.09 2.92 18.09
C GLY A 521 -17.78 1.64 17.60
N ALA A 522 -19.05 1.75 17.20
CA ALA A 522 -19.75 0.67 16.51
C ALA A 522 -19.26 0.48 15.05
N TYR A 523 -18.52 1.47 14.52
CA TYR A 523 -18.05 1.51 13.15
C TYR A 523 -16.57 1.88 13.11
N PHE A 524 -15.83 1.22 12.23
CA PHE A 524 -14.42 1.49 12.01
C PHE A 524 -14.23 2.40 10.81
N GLU A 525 -13.53 3.51 11.01
CA GLU A 525 -13.19 4.46 9.96
C GLU A 525 -11.83 4.09 9.34
N LYS A 526 -11.81 3.14 8.41
CA LYS A 526 -10.56 2.73 7.77
C LYS A 526 -9.82 3.90 7.13
N LEU A 527 -10.56 4.80 6.49
CA LEU A 527 -9.98 5.99 5.89
C LEU A 527 -9.23 6.84 6.90
N THR A 528 -9.81 7.07 8.07
CA THR A 528 -9.16 7.83 9.13
C THR A 528 -7.89 7.12 9.61
N LEU A 529 -7.95 5.79 9.83
CA LEU A 529 -6.77 5.02 10.23
C LEU A 529 -5.65 5.11 9.19
N VAL A 530 -5.96 4.86 7.91
CA VAL A 530 -4.91 4.84 6.88
C VAL A 530 -4.38 6.26 6.62
N ARG A 531 -5.20 7.30 6.77
CA ARG A 531 -4.72 8.69 6.75
C ARG A 531 -3.75 8.97 7.89
N GLN A 532 -4.07 8.53 9.11
CA GLN A 532 -3.19 8.67 10.27
C GLN A 532 -1.90 7.88 10.07
N VAL A 533 -1.99 6.62 9.60
CA VAL A 533 -0.81 5.81 9.21
C VAL A 533 0.04 6.56 8.19
N ASN A 534 -0.61 7.18 7.21
CA ASN A 534 0.09 7.92 6.17
C ASN A 534 0.70 9.24 6.70
N SER A 535 0.14 9.84 7.75
CA SER A 535 0.61 11.10 8.31
C SER A 535 1.73 10.96 9.35
N ILE A 536 2.00 9.76 9.87
CA ILE A 536 3.07 9.44 10.85
C ILE A 536 4.43 10.06 10.51
N ILE A 537 4.70 10.25 9.22
CA ILE A 537 5.99 10.75 8.72
C ILE A 537 6.20 12.25 9.03
N ARG A 538 5.18 12.93 9.57
CA ARG A 538 5.18 14.37 9.81
C ARG A 538 5.68 14.78 11.21
N GLU A 539 5.72 13.85 12.18
CA GLU A 539 5.90 14.21 13.60
C GLU A 539 7.30 13.95 14.18
N GLU A 540 8.21 13.26 13.48
CA GLU A 540 9.60 13.05 13.96
C GLU A 540 10.47 14.34 13.95
N GLY A 541 9.89 15.52 13.72
CA GLY A 541 10.59 16.79 13.56
C GLY A 541 10.18 17.92 14.51
N LYS A 542 9.46 17.65 15.61
CA LYS A 542 9.16 18.66 16.65
C LYS A 542 10.02 18.50 17.88
#